data_AF-A0A560Z543-F1
#
_entry.id   AF-A0A560Z543-F1
#
_cell.length_a   1.000
_cell.length_b   1.000
_cell.length_c   1.000
_cell.angle_alpha   90.00
_cell.angle_beta   90.00
_cell.angle_gamma   90.00
#
_symmetry.space_group_name_H-M   'P 1'
#
loop_
_entity.id
_entity.type
_entity.pdbx_description
1 polymer ?
#
loop_
_entity_poly.entity_id
_entity_poly.type
_entity_poly.pdbx_seq_one_letter_code
_entity_poly.pdbx_strand_id
1 'polypeptide(L)'
;MTILTRTEYAVSKGWSRQYVGKLAQLGRLVLTMDGKVDVEASDQYLAMTSDPSRSNSLGNTPLVIASQERDPVFPPASLDATPMAAPDYQKARTRLALAQAEKAEGEVLKANGELVERVVVDEAAFASGRMVRDLILALPPKLAPELSAMNDPWDIEKHLMKELRGVLEDAERISTEDFIHALTSTS
;
A
#
# COMPACT_ATOMS: atom_id res chain seq x y z
N MET A 1 -34.14 30.82 11.21
CA MET A 1 -33.80 30.99 12.64
C MET A 1 -34.94 30.55 13.53
N THR A 2 -35.20 29.25 13.54
CA THR A 2 -36.20 28.62 14.42
C THR A 2 -35.54 28.29 15.75
N ILE A 3 -35.84 29.08 16.77
CA ILE A 3 -35.33 28.88 18.12
C ILE A 3 -36.37 28.09 18.90
N LEU A 4 -36.08 26.82 19.20
CA LEU A 4 -36.98 25.93 19.93
C LEU A 4 -36.41 25.57 21.30
N THR A 5 -37.29 25.27 22.25
CA THR A 5 -36.85 24.72 23.53
C THR A 5 -36.30 23.31 23.34
N ARG A 6 -35.43 22.84 24.24
CA ARG A 6 -34.81 21.50 24.15
C ARG A 6 -35.85 20.37 24.06
N THR A 7 -37.02 20.56 24.66
CA THR A 7 -38.12 19.59 24.64
C THR A 7 -38.81 19.58 23.28
N GLU A 8 -39.06 20.75 22.67
CA GLU A 8 -39.67 20.85 21.35
C GLU A 8 -38.73 20.36 20.24
N TYR A 9 -37.42 20.61 20.38
CA TYR A 9 -36.41 20.06 19.46
C TYR A 9 -36.30 18.53 19.55
N ALA A 10 -36.48 17.95 20.75
CA ALA A 10 -36.52 16.50 20.91
C ALA A 10 -37.74 15.89 20.19
N VAL A 11 -38.91 16.54 20.30
CA VAL A 11 -40.16 16.09 19.66
C VAL A 11 -40.07 16.21 18.13
N SER A 12 -39.51 17.30 17.61
CA SER A 12 -39.40 17.51 16.16
C SER A 12 -38.47 16.50 15.46
N LYS A 13 -37.44 16.01 16.17
CA LYS A 13 -36.49 15.01 15.66
C LYS A 13 -36.80 13.58 16.08
N GLY A 14 -37.84 13.36 16.90
CA GLY A 14 -38.17 12.04 17.44
C GLY A 14 -37.12 11.47 18.39
N TRP A 15 -36.33 12.35 19.04
CA TRP A 15 -35.27 11.96 19.96
C TRP A 15 -35.73 11.99 21.41
N SER A 16 -35.13 11.16 22.27
CA SER A 16 -35.42 11.20 23.70
C SER A 16 -34.86 12.49 24.32
N ARG A 17 -35.58 13.04 25.31
CA ARG A 17 -35.14 14.24 26.05
C ARG A 17 -33.76 14.05 26.71
N GLN A 18 -33.44 12.82 27.12
CA GLN A 18 -32.14 12.45 27.66
C GLN A 18 -31.02 12.51 26.60
N TYR A 19 -31.32 12.08 25.37
CA TYR A 19 -30.36 12.14 24.26
C TYR A 19 -30.03 13.59 23.88
N VAL A 20 -31.04 14.46 23.81
CA VAL A 20 -30.83 15.91 23.57
C VAL A 20 -30.07 16.57 24.72
N GLY A 21 -30.34 16.17 25.97
CA GLY A 21 -29.56 16.62 27.13
C GLY A 21 -28.09 16.23 27.05
N LYS A 22 -27.79 15.00 26.61
CA LYS A 22 -26.42 14.52 26.38
C LYS A 22 -25.73 15.30 25.26
N LEU A 23 -26.43 15.61 24.17
CA LEU A 23 -25.89 16.41 23.06
C LEU A 23 -25.60 17.86 23.48
N ALA A 24 -26.46 18.45 24.31
CA ALA A 24 -26.22 19.77 24.89
C ALA A 24 -25.00 19.77 25.82
N GLN A 25 -24.86 18.74 26.67
CA GLN A 25 -23.71 18.60 27.59
C GLN A 25 -22.38 18.35 26.86
N LEU A 26 -22.43 17.66 25.73
CA LEU A 26 -21.29 17.43 24.85
C LEU A 26 -20.96 18.65 23.96
N GLY A 27 -21.67 19.77 24.10
CA GLY A 27 -21.44 20.98 23.31
C GLY A 27 -21.75 20.84 21.82
N ARG A 28 -22.55 19.83 21.45
CA ARG A 28 -22.90 19.53 20.05
C ARG A 28 -24.19 20.20 19.55
N LEU A 29 -24.80 21.05 20.38
CA LEU A 29 -25.96 21.87 20.02
C LEU A 29 -25.60 23.34 20.19
N VAL A 30 -25.99 24.16 19.22
CA VAL A 30 -25.79 25.60 19.27
C VAL A 30 -26.90 26.19 20.12
N LEU A 31 -26.52 26.63 21.33
CA LEU A 31 -27.42 27.23 22.30
C LEU A 31 -27.34 28.76 22.20
N THR A 32 -28.49 29.42 22.11
CA THR A 32 -28.60 30.88 22.21
C THR A 32 -28.38 31.33 23.67
N MET A 33 -28.06 32.61 23.93
CA MET A 33 -27.81 33.14 25.29
C MET A 33 -28.94 32.87 26.30
N ASP A 34 -30.18 32.64 25.84
CA ASP A 34 -31.32 32.26 26.68
C ASP A 34 -31.49 30.73 26.89
N GLY A 35 -30.49 29.91 26.52
CA GLY A 35 -30.49 28.46 26.73
C GLY A 35 -31.41 27.66 25.80
N LYS A 36 -31.97 28.30 24.76
CA LYS A 36 -32.79 27.68 23.70
C LYS A 36 -31.91 27.15 22.56
N VAL A 37 -32.39 26.14 21.84
CA VAL A 37 -31.64 25.46 20.76
C VAL A 37 -31.98 26.13 19.43
N ASP A 38 -30.96 26.58 18.71
CA ASP A 38 -31.12 26.96 17.30
C ASP A 38 -31.12 25.68 16.46
N VAL A 39 -32.27 25.38 15.87
CA VAL A 39 -32.53 24.12 15.16
C VAL A 39 -31.71 24.01 13.88
N GLU A 40 -31.60 25.09 13.11
CA GLU A 40 -30.90 25.08 11.83
C GLU A 40 -29.38 24.97 12.03
N ALA A 41 -28.82 25.72 12.99
CA ALA A 41 -27.40 25.67 13.29
C ALA A 41 -26.98 24.33 13.92
N SER A 42 -27.82 23.77 14.82
CA SER A 42 -27.53 22.48 15.46
C SER A 42 -27.58 21.31 14.47
N ASP A 43 -28.55 21.32 13.54
CA ASP A 43 -28.67 20.29 12.52
C ASP A 43 -27.48 20.31 11.54
N GLN A 44 -26.97 21.50 11.18
CA GLN A 44 -25.77 21.61 10.36
C GLN A 44 -24.52 21.09 11.06
N TYR A 45 -24.33 21.42 12.34
CA TYR A 45 -23.22 20.87 13.15
C TYR A 45 -23.31 19.35 13.30
N LEU A 46 -24.52 18.81 13.49
CA LEU A 46 -24.77 17.38 13.56
C LEU A 46 -24.50 16.69 12.22
N ALA A 47 -24.86 17.30 11.09
CA ALA A 47 -24.56 16.77 9.75
C ALA A 47 -23.06 16.76 9.46
N MET A 48 -22.33 17.83 9.82
CA MET A 48 -20.87 17.92 9.63
C MET A 48 -20.08 16.99 10.54
N THR A 49 -20.60 16.68 11.74
CA THR A 49 -19.92 15.85 12.76
C THR A 49 -20.48 14.41 12.81
N SER A 50 -21.34 14.02 11.88
CA SER A 50 -21.85 12.65 11.79
C SER A 50 -20.84 11.77 11.08
N ASP A 51 -20.14 10.95 11.87
CA ASP A 51 -19.28 9.88 11.37
C ASP A 51 -20.07 8.94 10.42
N PRO A 52 -19.64 8.77 9.15
CA PRO A 52 -20.24 7.79 8.24
C PRO A 52 -20.12 6.35 8.77
N SER A 53 -19.23 6.11 9.74
CA SER A 53 -18.93 4.80 10.32
C SER A 53 -19.94 4.32 11.37
N ARG A 54 -20.96 5.11 11.76
CA ARG A 54 -22.04 4.64 12.68
C ARG A 54 -23.35 4.26 11.98
N SER A 55 -23.48 4.51 10.68
CA SER A 55 -24.72 4.30 9.92
C SER A 55 -25.08 2.83 9.68
N ASN A 56 -24.21 1.85 10.00
CA ASN A 56 -24.42 0.45 9.63
C ASN A 56 -24.74 -0.51 10.80
N SER A 57 -25.18 -0.01 11.96
CA SER A 57 -25.42 -0.87 13.14
C SER A 57 -26.83 -0.85 13.71
N LEU A 58 -27.85 -0.41 12.95
CA LEU A 58 -29.25 -0.47 13.37
C LEU A 58 -30.15 -1.04 12.27
N GLY A 59 -30.24 -2.37 12.27
CA GLY A 59 -31.46 -3.16 12.12
C GLY A 59 -32.40 -2.91 10.94
N ASN A 60 -32.39 -3.86 9.99
CA ASN A 60 -33.65 -4.34 9.41
C ASN A 60 -33.49 -5.79 8.90
N THR A 61 -33.81 -6.77 9.73
CA THR A 61 -34.06 -8.16 9.32
C THR A 61 -35.56 -8.41 9.37
N PRO A 62 -36.26 -8.54 8.23
CA PRO A 62 -37.58 -9.14 8.21
C PRO A 62 -37.45 -10.66 8.26
N LEU A 63 -38.05 -11.27 9.28
CA LEU A 63 -38.36 -12.70 9.31
C LEU A 63 -39.35 -13.05 8.18
N VAL A 64 -39.04 -14.06 7.37
CA VAL A 64 -40.04 -15.00 6.81
C VAL A 64 -39.48 -16.42 6.88
N ILE A 65 -40.34 -17.29 7.39
CA ILE A 65 -40.15 -18.67 7.82
C ILE A 65 -40.33 -19.63 6.63
N ALA A 66 -39.45 -20.64 6.50
CA ALA A 66 -39.78 -21.92 5.88
C ALA A 66 -38.83 -23.03 6.37
N SER A 67 -39.29 -23.72 7.41
CA SER A 67 -39.10 -25.13 7.82
C SER A 67 -38.00 -25.97 7.16
N GLN A 68 -37.04 -26.44 7.97
CA GLN A 68 -36.71 -27.88 8.01
C GLN A 68 -35.97 -28.25 9.31
N GLU A 69 -36.42 -29.37 9.88
CA GLU A 69 -36.03 -29.96 11.15
C GLU A 69 -34.55 -30.30 11.25
N ARG A 70 -33.93 -29.97 12.38
CA ARG A 70 -33.09 -30.88 13.18
C ARG A 70 -32.58 -30.18 14.45
N ASP A 71 -32.97 -30.71 15.60
CA ASP A 71 -32.27 -30.48 16.87
C ASP A 71 -30.80 -30.89 16.75
N PRO A 72 -29.88 -30.14 17.39
CA PRO A 72 -29.37 -30.67 18.65
C PRO A 72 -29.26 -29.61 19.76
N VAL A 73 -29.49 -30.09 20.99
CA VAL A 73 -29.38 -29.38 22.26
C VAL A 73 -27.99 -28.73 22.41
N PHE A 74 -27.95 -27.41 22.47
CA PHE A 74 -26.85 -26.63 23.06
C PHE A 74 -27.43 -25.68 24.13
N PRO A 75 -26.76 -25.48 25.29
CA PRO A 75 -27.25 -24.58 26.33
C PRO A 75 -27.23 -23.12 25.85
N PRO A 76 -28.15 -22.25 26.31
CA PRO A 76 -28.26 -20.89 25.81
C PRO A 76 -27.02 -20.08 26.20
N ALA A 77 -26.20 -19.76 25.20
CA ALA A 77 -25.16 -18.74 25.35
C ALA A 77 -25.84 -17.39 25.57
N SER A 78 -25.59 -16.81 26.74
CA SER A 78 -26.01 -15.48 27.16
C SER A 78 -25.70 -14.44 26.08
N LEU A 79 -26.74 -13.77 25.58
CA LEU A 79 -26.67 -12.57 24.76
C LEU A 79 -26.26 -11.38 25.65
N ASP A 80 -25.04 -11.37 26.17
CA ASP A 80 -24.44 -10.21 26.82
C ASP A 80 -22.91 -10.34 26.76
N ALA A 81 -22.38 -10.29 25.55
CA ALA A 81 -20.99 -9.98 25.33
C ALA A 81 -20.95 -8.77 24.40
N THR A 82 -20.98 -7.58 24.99
CA THR A 82 -20.30 -6.45 24.37
C THR A 82 -18.88 -6.93 24.05
N PRO A 83 -18.43 -6.94 22.78
CA PRO A 83 -17.05 -7.25 22.53
C PRO A 83 -16.28 -6.03 23.01
N MET A 84 -15.88 -6.02 24.29
CA MET A 84 -14.67 -5.36 24.71
C MET A 84 -13.54 -6.09 23.98
N ALA A 85 -13.41 -5.81 22.69
CA ALA A 85 -12.26 -6.21 21.90
C ALA A 85 -11.06 -5.65 22.66
N ALA A 86 -10.31 -6.55 23.28
CA ALA A 86 -9.16 -6.19 24.08
C ALA A 86 -8.29 -5.22 23.25
N PRO A 87 -7.71 -4.18 23.85
CA PRO A 87 -6.89 -3.19 23.15
C PRO A 87 -5.80 -3.83 22.26
N ASP A 88 -5.39 -5.07 22.57
CA ASP A 88 -4.47 -5.86 21.76
C ASP A 88 -5.03 -6.32 20.40
N TYR A 89 -6.34 -6.58 20.28
CA TYR A 89 -6.95 -6.89 18.97
C TYR A 89 -6.96 -5.67 18.05
N GLN A 90 -7.26 -4.49 18.59
CA GLN A 90 -7.23 -3.25 17.82
C GLN A 90 -5.80 -2.93 17.36
N LYS A 91 -4.79 -3.12 18.23
CA LYS A 91 -3.36 -3.00 17.89
C LYS A 91 -2.93 -4.02 16.82
N ALA A 92 -3.35 -5.28 16.94
CA ALA A 92 -3.06 -6.30 15.94
C ALA A 92 -3.68 -5.96 14.57
N ARG A 93 -4.93 -5.47 14.57
CA ARG A 93 -5.63 -5.03 13.36
C ARG A 93 -4.97 -3.83 12.70
N THR A 94 -4.50 -2.85 13.49
CA THR A 94 -3.75 -1.70 12.96
C THR A 94 -2.40 -2.13 12.39
N ARG A 95 -1.65 -3.02 13.08
CA ARG A 95 -0.38 -3.56 12.57
C ARG A 95 -0.55 -4.31 11.25
N LEU A 96 -1.61 -5.12 11.13
CA LEU A 96 -1.91 -5.83 9.90
C LEU A 96 -2.26 -4.87 8.77
N ALA A 97 -3.10 -3.86 9.04
CA ALA A 97 -3.46 -2.85 8.04
C ALA A 97 -2.24 -2.04 7.56
N LEU A 98 -1.34 -1.70 8.48
CA LEU A 98 -0.10 -0.99 8.15
C LEU A 98 0.82 -1.88 7.30
N ALA A 99 1.04 -3.13 7.68
CA ALA A 99 1.83 -4.08 6.89
C ALA A 99 1.22 -4.35 5.49
N GLN A 100 -0.11 -4.34 5.38
CA GLN A 100 -0.79 -4.44 4.08
C GLN A 100 -0.58 -3.18 3.23
N ALA A 101 -0.63 -2.00 3.84
CA ALA A 101 -0.34 -0.74 3.15
C ALA A 101 1.11 -0.71 2.64
N GLU A 102 2.09 -1.05 3.49
CA GLU A 102 3.50 -1.14 3.11
C GLU A 102 3.73 -2.13 1.97
N LYS A 103 3.05 -3.29 2.01
CA LYS A 103 3.12 -4.28 0.94
C LYS A 103 2.55 -3.73 -0.38
N ALA A 104 1.40 -3.07 -0.32
CA ALA A 104 0.77 -2.47 -1.50
C ALA A 104 1.63 -1.33 -2.09
N GLU A 105 2.23 -0.50 -1.26
CA GLU A 105 3.19 0.53 -1.68
C GLU A 105 4.41 -0.11 -2.37
N GLY A 106 4.98 -1.17 -1.79
CA GLY A 106 6.07 -1.92 -2.40
C GLY A 106 5.70 -2.55 -3.75
N GLU A 107 4.48 -3.06 -3.90
CA GLU A 107 3.96 -3.59 -5.17
C GLU A 107 3.78 -2.50 -6.23
N VAL A 108 3.25 -1.33 -5.84
CA VAL A 108 3.13 -0.17 -6.74
C VAL A 108 4.51 0.32 -7.20
N LEU A 109 5.48 0.42 -6.29
CA LEU A 109 6.84 0.82 -6.62
C LEU A 109 7.55 -0.17 -7.56
N LYS A 110 7.31 -1.48 -7.38
CA LYS A 110 7.78 -2.51 -8.33
C LYS A 110 7.13 -2.37 -9.70
N ALA A 111 5.80 -2.19 -9.74
CA ALA A 111 5.06 -2.00 -10.99
C ALA A 111 5.49 -0.73 -11.74
N ASN A 112 5.88 0.31 -11.01
CA ASN A 112 6.43 1.55 -11.57
C ASN A 112 7.91 1.43 -11.99
N GLY A 113 8.57 0.29 -11.74
CA GLY A 113 9.98 0.05 -12.10
C GLY A 113 11.00 0.70 -11.16
N GLU A 114 10.59 1.20 -9.99
CA GLU A 114 11.46 1.87 -9.03
C GLU A 114 12.15 0.87 -8.06
N LEU A 115 11.55 -0.32 -7.87
CA LEU A 115 12.12 -1.41 -7.08
C LEU A 115 12.34 -2.66 -7.94
N VAL A 116 13.56 -3.21 -7.87
CA VAL A 116 13.97 -4.48 -8.49
C VAL A 116 14.49 -5.45 -7.43
N GLU A 117 14.40 -6.75 -7.69
CA GLU A 117 14.93 -7.76 -6.79
C GLU A 117 16.47 -7.71 -6.75
N ARG A 118 17.04 -7.53 -5.56
CA ARG A 118 18.50 -7.43 -5.36
C ARG A 118 19.25 -8.63 -5.92
N VAL A 119 18.70 -9.83 -5.75
CA VAL A 119 19.34 -11.08 -6.22
C VAL A 119 19.47 -11.06 -7.75
N VAL A 120 18.43 -10.64 -8.47
CA VAL A 120 18.43 -10.55 -9.93
C VAL A 120 19.46 -9.53 -10.41
N VAL A 121 19.53 -8.36 -9.77
CA VAL A 121 20.52 -7.32 -10.11
C VAL A 121 21.95 -7.80 -9.88
N ASP A 122 22.20 -8.43 -8.72
CA ASP A 122 23.52 -8.97 -8.38
C ASP A 122 23.94 -10.03 -9.41
N GLU A 123 23.06 -10.99 -9.72
CA GLU A 123 23.33 -12.04 -10.69
C GLU A 123 23.58 -11.49 -12.11
N ALA A 124 22.74 -10.55 -12.56
CA ALA A 124 22.91 -9.90 -13.86
C ALA A 124 24.22 -9.12 -13.93
N ALA A 125 24.56 -8.34 -12.89
CA ALA A 125 25.82 -7.59 -12.83
C ALA A 125 27.05 -8.53 -12.85
N PHE A 126 27.00 -9.64 -12.11
CA PHE A 126 28.08 -10.64 -12.13
C PHE A 126 28.18 -11.34 -13.49
N ALA A 127 27.05 -11.65 -14.14
CA ALA A 127 27.04 -12.24 -15.47
C ALA A 127 27.67 -11.29 -16.50
N SER A 128 27.26 -10.02 -16.51
CA SER A 128 27.86 -8.97 -17.33
C SER A 128 29.37 -8.83 -17.11
N GLY A 129 29.82 -8.80 -15.85
CA GLY A 129 31.25 -8.71 -15.53
C GLY A 129 32.06 -9.93 -16.01
N ARG A 130 31.51 -11.14 -15.89
CA ARG A 130 32.15 -12.37 -16.42
C ARG A 130 32.24 -12.30 -17.94
N MET A 131 31.18 -11.86 -18.60
CA MET A 131 31.17 -11.72 -20.05
C MET A 131 32.27 -10.78 -20.55
N VAL A 132 32.39 -9.58 -19.96
CA VAL A 132 33.44 -8.61 -20.30
C VAL A 132 34.82 -9.23 -20.12
N ARG A 133 35.05 -9.91 -18.99
CA ARG A 133 36.32 -10.59 -18.71
C ARG A 133 36.63 -11.64 -19.78
N ASP A 134 35.65 -12.48 -20.13
CA ASP A 134 35.86 -13.58 -21.07
C ASP A 134 36.13 -13.06 -22.50
N LEU A 135 35.50 -11.94 -22.90
CA LEU A 135 35.79 -11.26 -24.15
C LEU A 135 37.22 -10.71 -24.21
N ILE A 136 37.68 -10.05 -23.13
CA ILE A 136 39.06 -9.53 -23.06
C ILE A 136 40.07 -10.68 -23.09
N LEU A 137 39.82 -11.75 -22.33
CA LEU A 137 40.72 -12.92 -22.29
C LEU A 137 40.70 -13.74 -23.58
N ALA A 138 39.74 -13.53 -24.48
CA ALA A 138 39.72 -14.11 -25.81
C ALA A 138 40.60 -13.37 -26.83
N LEU A 139 41.12 -12.17 -26.50
CA LEU A 139 41.99 -11.39 -27.39
C LEU A 139 43.40 -11.96 -27.58
N PRO A 140 44.16 -12.34 -26.52
CA PRO A 140 45.55 -12.77 -26.66
C PRO A 140 45.79 -13.84 -27.72
N PRO A 141 45.02 -14.95 -27.81
CA PRO A 141 45.25 -15.95 -28.84
C PRO A 141 44.95 -15.45 -30.27
N LYS A 142 44.06 -14.47 -30.43
CA LYS A 142 43.74 -13.86 -31.73
C LYS A 142 44.82 -12.87 -32.17
N LEU A 143 45.34 -12.08 -31.24
CA LEU A 143 46.35 -11.06 -31.51
C LEU A 143 47.77 -11.64 -31.62
N ALA A 144 48.06 -12.77 -30.97
CA ALA A 144 49.37 -13.39 -30.97
C ALA A 144 50.04 -13.51 -32.36
N PRO A 145 49.40 -14.05 -33.43
CA PRO A 145 50.02 -14.14 -34.74
C PRO A 145 50.28 -12.77 -35.38
N GLU A 146 49.36 -11.82 -35.23
CA GLU A 146 49.49 -10.46 -35.79
C GLU A 146 50.63 -9.69 -35.10
N LEU A 147 50.67 -9.75 -33.77
CA LEU A 147 51.72 -9.12 -32.97
C LEU A 147 53.09 -9.75 -33.22
N SER A 148 53.15 -11.06 -33.50
CA SER A 148 54.42 -11.74 -33.83
C SER A 148 55.04 -11.27 -35.15
N ALA A 149 54.23 -10.70 -36.06
CA ALA A 149 54.68 -10.18 -37.34
C ALA A 149 55.08 -8.68 -37.26
N MET A 150 54.71 -7.98 -36.18
CA MET A 150 55.03 -6.57 -35.99
C MET A 150 56.42 -6.39 -35.37
N ASN A 151 57.16 -5.39 -35.84
CA ASN A 151 58.54 -5.12 -35.39
C ASN A 151 58.72 -3.74 -34.71
N ASP A 152 57.74 -2.83 -34.85
CA ASP A 152 57.77 -1.52 -34.20
C ASP A 152 56.91 -1.54 -32.91
N PRO A 153 57.49 -1.22 -31.74
CA PRO A 153 56.75 -1.08 -30.50
C PRO A 153 55.54 -0.12 -30.58
N TRP A 154 55.65 0.97 -31.36
CA TRP A 154 54.55 1.93 -31.47
C TRP A 154 53.34 1.34 -32.21
N ASP A 155 53.58 0.61 -33.30
CA ASP A 155 52.53 -0.09 -34.05
C ASP A 155 51.88 -1.19 -33.21
N ILE A 156 52.67 -1.90 -32.39
CA ILE A 156 52.17 -2.92 -31.44
C ILE A 156 51.21 -2.29 -30.41
N GLU A 157 51.62 -1.19 -29.76
CA GLU A 157 50.79 -0.52 -28.77
C GLU A 157 49.51 0.03 -29.39
N LYS A 158 49.62 0.68 -30.54
CA LYS A 158 48.49 1.22 -31.29
C LYS A 158 47.49 0.13 -31.69
N HIS A 159 47.98 -1.01 -32.17
CA HIS A 159 47.14 -2.15 -32.54
C HIS A 159 46.43 -2.74 -31.32
N LEU A 160 47.18 -3.01 -30.24
CA LEU A 160 46.62 -3.48 -28.97
C LEU A 160 45.51 -2.56 -28.44
N MET A 161 45.75 -1.25 -28.42
CA MET A 161 44.75 -0.28 -27.95
C MET A 161 43.51 -0.24 -28.83
N LYS A 162 43.68 -0.37 -30.16
CA LYS A 162 42.56 -0.43 -31.10
C LYS A 162 41.68 -1.66 -30.83
N GLU A 163 42.31 -2.83 -30.71
CA GLU A 163 41.59 -4.09 -30.51
C GLU A 163 40.94 -4.17 -29.13
N LEU A 164 41.60 -3.70 -28.07
CA LEU A 164 41.01 -3.58 -26.74
C LEU A 164 39.79 -2.65 -26.73
N ARG A 165 39.88 -1.51 -27.41
CA ARG A 165 38.74 -0.58 -27.51
C ARG A 165 37.56 -1.22 -28.23
N GLY A 166 37.81 -1.87 -29.38
CA GLY A 166 36.76 -2.55 -30.13
C GLY A 166 36.05 -3.61 -29.30
N VAL A 167 36.81 -4.43 -28.55
CA VAL A 167 36.21 -5.45 -27.68
C VAL A 167 35.43 -4.85 -26.51
N LEU A 168 35.89 -3.74 -25.93
CA LEU A 168 35.15 -3.06 -24.87
C LEU A 168 33.84 -2.44 -25.38
N GLU A 169 33.85 -1.88 -26.59
CA GLU A 169 32.64 -1.37 -27.26
C GLU A 169 31.65 -2.51 -27.57
N ASP A 170 32.14 -3.65 -28.06
CA ASP A 170 31.32 -4.85 -28.26
C ASP A 170 30.75 -5.39 -26.94
N ALA A 171 31.57 -5.40 -25.89
CA ALA A 171 31.17 -5.85 -24.57
C ALA A 171 30.12 -4.92 -23.95
N GLU A 172 30.24 -3.60 -24.12
CA GLU A 172 29.23 -2.63 -23.68
C GLU A 172 27.88 -2.89 -24.34
N ARG A 173 27.87 -3.07 -25.67
CA ARG A 173 26.64 -3.31 -26.42
C ARG A 173 25.91 -4.56 -25.94
N ILE A 174 26.62 -5.69 -25.87
CA ILE A 174 26.00 -6.97 -25.51
C ILE A 174 25.64 -6.99 -24.02
N SER A 175 26.51 -6.49 -23.14
CA SER A 175 26.23 -6.43 -21.71
C SER A 175 25.01 -5.58 -21.39
N THR A 176 24.78 -4.48 -22.12
CA THR A 176 23.61 -3.61 -21.90
C THR A 176 22.32 -4.31 -22.32
N GLU A 177 22.32 -4.98 -23.48
CA GLU A 177 21.18 -5.76 -23.98
C GLU A 177 20.81 -6.89 -22.99
N ASP A 178 21.80 -7.68 -22.56
CA ASP A 178 21.60 -8.81 -21.64
C ASP A 178 21.14 -8.33 -20.25
N PHE A 179 21.73 -7.24 -19.74
CA PHE A 179 21.37 -6.67 -18.44
C PHE A 179 19.92 -6.14 -18.44
N ILE A 180 19.50 -5.42 -19.48
CA ILE A 180 18.12 -4.94 -19.62
C ILE A 180 17.14 -6.11 -19.73
N HIS A 181 17.50 -7.15 -20.49
CA HIS A 181 16.67 -8.35 -20.60
C HIS A 181 16.53 -9.07 -19.24
N ALA A 182 17.61 -9.20 -18.47
CA ALA A 182 17.57 -9.83 -17.15
C ALA A 182 16.63 -9.10 -16.18
N LEU A 183 16.65 -7.76 -16.20
CA LEU A 183 15.77 -6.94 -15.35
C LEU A 183 14.30 -6.99 -15.77
N THR A 184 14.01 -7.06 -17.07
CA THR A 184 12.63 -7.01 -17.61
C THR A 184 11.95 -8.38 -17.65
N SER A 185 12.70 -9.47 -17.81
CA SER A 185 12.14 -10.83 -17.86
C SER A 185 11.67 -11.38 -16.51
N THR A 186 12.03 -10.72 -15.40
CA THR A 186 11.66 -11.12 -14.04
C THR A 186 10.51 -10.29 -13.44
N SER A 187 10.08 -9.21 -14.14
CA SER A 187 8.93 -8.38 -13.76
C SER A 187 7.61 -8.97 -14.27
#